data_AF-A0A3P8BI94-F1
#
_entry.id   AF-A0A3P8BI94-F1
#
_cell.length_a   1.000
_cell.length_b   1.000
_cell.length_c   1.000
_cell.angle_alpha   90.00
_cell.angle_beta   90.00
_cell.angle_gamma   90.00
#
_symmetry.space_group_name_H-M   'P 1'
#
loop_
_entity.id
_entity.type
_entity.pdbx_description
1 polymer ?
#
loop_
_entity_poly.entity_id
_entity_poly.type
_entity_poly.pdbx_seq_one_letter_code
_entity_poly.pdbx_strand_id
1 'polypeptide(L)'
;MDKVLLVSKNLKRLVSTNTQSPSTLARPLKIQSFLSQDLKLTCQRYLNACSPEQPEGPIDQKFQSLIIECTADDQKKIRRRLAHLLSLIERSEKTVAQQFSGN
;
A
#
# COMPACT_ATOMS: atom_id res chain seq x y z
N MET A 1 10.82 -3.40 22.80
CA MET A 1 9.68 -3.30 21.87
C MET A 1 10.14 -3.80 20.51
N ASP A 2 9.66 -4.96 20.07
CA ASP A 2 10.06 -5.56 18.79
C ASP A 2 9.76 -4.65 17.61
N LYS A 3 10.79 -4.12 16.95
CA LYS A 3 10.63 -3.14 15.85
C LYS A 3 10.01 -3.75 14.59
N VAL A 4 10.13 -5.08 14.41
CA VAL A 4 9.36 -5.89 13.43
C VAL A 4 7.85 -5.71 13.65
N LEU A 5 7.40 -5.55 14.90
CA LEU A 5 6.01 -5.26 15.23
C LEU A 5 5.59 -3.88 14.72
N LEU A 6 6.50 -2.90 14.67
CA LEU A 6 6.18 -1.55 14.18
C LEU A 6 6.02 -1.53 12.66
N VAL A 7 6.91 -2.19 11.92
CA VAL A 7 6.75 -2.41 10.47
C VAL A 7 5.47 -3.19 10.20
N SER A 8 5.22 -4.26 10.95
CA SER A 8 3.99 -5.04 10.87
C SER A 8 2.74 -4.21 11.22
N LYS A 9 2.82 -3.28 12.17
CA LYS A 9 1.73 -2.35 12.53
C LYS A 9 1.46 -1.35 11.42
N ASN A 10 2.50 -0.78 10.78
CA ASN A 10 2.35 0.11 9.63
C ASN A 10 1.74 -0.62 8.44
N LEU A 11 2.16 -1.87 8.20
CA LEU A 11 1.62 -2.71 7.15
C LEU A 11 0.18 -3.15 7.46
N LYS A 12 -0.13 -3.49 8.71
CA LYS A 12 -1.51 -3.79 9.16
C LYS A 12 -2.40 -2.56 9.05
N ARG A 13 -1.93 -1.35 9.37
CA ARG A 13 -2.69 -0.10 9.20
C ARG A 13 -3.06 0.12 7.73
N LEU A 14 -2.14 -0.16 6.81
CA LEU A 14 -2.37 -0.09 5.36
C LEU A 14 -3.41 -1.10 4.85
N VAL A 15 -3.48 -2.27 5.49
CA VAL A 15 -4.44 -3.34 5.16
C VAL A 15 -5.80 -3.11 5.83
N SER A 16 -5.83 -2.64 7.08
CA SER A 16 -7.07 -2.37 7.82
C SER A 16 -7.93 -1.26 7.21
N THR A 17 -7.34 -0.34 6.46
CA THR A 17 -8.11 0.62 5.64
C THR A 17 -8.77 -0.02 4.42
N ASN A 18 -8.36 -1.24 4.03
CA ASN A 18 -8.81 -1.94 2.82
C ASN A 18 -9.73 -3.14 3.12
N THR A 19 -9.56 -3.84 4.25
CA THR A 19 -10.27 -5.10 4.56
C THR A 19 -11.62 -4.96 5.26
N GLN A 20 -12.40 -3.92 4.99
CA GLN A 20 -13.78 -3.85 5.49
C GLN A 20 -14.76 -4.14 4.35
N SER A 21 -15.24 -5.39 4.30
CA SER A 21 -16.38 -5.83 3.48
C SER A 21 -17.13 -6.94 4.24
N PRO A 22 -18.42 -7.26 3.98
CA PRO A 22 -19.35 -6.73 2.96
C PRO A 22 -20.80 -6.50 3.49
N SER A 23 -21.40 -5.30 3.33
CA SER A 23 -22.88 -5.14 3.26
C SER A 23 -23.31 -3.68 3.10
N THR A 24 -24.08 -3.44 2.04
CA THR A 24 -25.13 -2.40 1.91
C THR A 24 -24.71 -0.92 1.84
N LEU A 25 -25.30 -0.25 0.85
CA LEU A 25 -25.32 1.19 0.57
C LEU A 25 -24.03 1.79 0.00
N ALA A 26 -24.11 1.99 -1.32
CA ALA A 26 -23.40 2.99 -2.10
C ALA A 26 -22.74 4.10 -1.26
N ARG A 27 -21.48 3.88 -0.86
CA ARG A 27 -20.59 4.98 -0.52
C ARG A 27 -20.36 5.77 -1.82
N PRO A 28 -20.38 7.12 -1.78
CA PRO A 28 -20.17 7.92 -2.98
C PRO A 28 -18.86 7.49 -3.66
N LEU A 29 -18.94 7.10 -4.93
CA LEU A 29 -17.82 6.61 -5.75
C LEU A 29 -16.56 7.50 -5.65
N LYS A 30 -16.75 8.81 -5.44
CA LYS A 30 -15.69 9.82 -5.23
C LYS A 30 -14.83 9.60 -3.97
N ILE A 31 -15.40 9.09 -2.88
CA ILE A 31 -14.65 8.83 -1.64
C ILE A 31 -13.80 7.57 -1.81
N GLN A 32 -14.29 6.56 -2.54
CA GLN A 32 -13.53 5.35 -2.82
C GLN A 32 -12.32 5.63 -3.72
N SER A 33 -12.47 6.43 -4.78
CA SER A 33 -11.36 6.82 -5.65
C SER A 33 -10.31 7.65 -4.92
N PHE A 34 -10.73 8.57 -4.04
CA PHE A 34 -9.81 9.41 -3.26
C PHE A 34 -8.99 8.58 -2.26
N LEU A 35 -9.65 7.67 -1.52
CA LEU A 35 -8.97 6.76 -0.60
C LEU A 35 -8.03 5.77 -1.33
N SER A 36 -8.39 5.33 -2.54
CA SER A 36 -7.54 4.47 -3.37
C SER A 36 -6.26 5.18 -3.81
N GLN A 37 -6.37 6.45 -4.20
CA GLN A 37 -5.22 7.23 -4.67
C GLN A 37 -4.21 7.53 -3.55
N ASP A 38 -4.68 7.95 -2.38
CA ASP A 38 -3.81 8.19 -1.21
C ASP A 38 -3.12 6.90 -0.75
N LEU A 39 -3.85 5.78 -0.79
CA LEU A 39 -3.30 4.46 -0.48
C LEU A 39 -2.23 4.05 -1.49
N LYS A 40 -2.48 4.26 -2.79
CA LYS A 40 -1.53 4.00 -3.88
C LYS A 40 -0.25 4.82 -3.70
N LEU A 41 -0.38 6.12 -3.44
CA LEU A 41 0.76 7.02 -3.21
C LEU A 41 1.57 6.61 -1.97
N THR A 42 0.90 6.20 -0.90
CA THR A 42 1.56 5.73 0.33
C THR A 42 2.32 4.43 0.08
N CYS A 43 1.69 3.45 -0.59
CA CYS A 43 2.34 2.21 -1.01
C CYS A 43 3.59 2.48 -1.87
N GLN A 44 3.49 3.42 -2.82
CA GLN A 44 4.60 3.81 -3.69
C GLN A 44 5.77 4.39 -2.88
N ARG A 45 5.50 5.30 -1.94
CA ARG A 45 6.53 5.90 -1.07
C ARG A 45 7.25 4.86 -0.21
N TYR A 46 6.52 3.89 0.34
CA TYR A 46 7.11 2.78 1.09
C TYR A 46 7.89 1.83 0.19
N LEU A 47 7.41 1.56 -1.02
CA LEU A 47 8.11 0.70 -1.98
C LEU A 47 9.43 1.34 -2.41
N ASN A 48 9.42 2.64 -2.69
CA ASN A 48 10.61 3.42 -3.03
C ASN A 48 11.61 3.46 -1.86
N ALA A 49 11.15 3.55 -0.62
CA ALA A 49 11.98 3.49 0.58
C ALA A 49 12.63 2.10 0.81
N CYS A 50 12.17 1.04 0.14
CA CYS A 50 12.84 -0.27 0.13
C CYS A 50 13.91 -0.40 -0.95
N SER A 51 14.13 0.63 -1.78
CA SER A 51 15.16 0.61 -2.83
C SER A 51 16.52 0.99 -2.25
N PRO A 52 17.55 0.14 -2.38
CA PRO A 52 18.93 0.50 -2.04
C PRO A 52 19.54 1.47 -3.06
N GLU A 53 19.03 1.49 -4.30
CA GLU A 53 19.40 2.44 -5.36
C GLU A 53 18.48 3.65 -5.37
N GLN A 54 18.97 4.76 -5.92
CA GLN A 54 18.32 6.08 -5.92
C GLN A 54 16.82 5.95 -6.26
N PRO A 55 15.92 6.28 -5.32
CA PRO A 55 14.50 6.03 -5.51
C PRO A 55 13.93 6.92 -6.62
N GLU A 56 13.19 6.33 -7.55
CA GLU A 56 12.39 7.07 -8.52
C GLU A 56 11.15 7.66 -7.82
N GLY A 57 11.31 8.88 -7.31
CA GLY A 57 10.24 9.68 -6.71
C GLY A 57 10.27 9.73 -5.18
N PRO A 58 9.18 10.25 -4.57
CA PRO A 58 9.13 10.51 -3.13
C PRO A 58 9.30 9.23 -2.31
N ILE A 59 10.03 9.33 -1.19
CA ILE A 59 10.19 8.28 -0.19
C ILE A 59 9.63 8.71 1.16
N ASP A 60 9.21 7.72 1.95
CA ASP A 60 8.98 7.94 3.37
C ASP A 60 10.28 7.68 4.14
N GLN A 61 10.92 8.77 4.59
CA GLN A 61 12.21 8.73 5.29
C GLN A 61 12.14 7.96 6.61
N LYS A 62 11.00 8.02 7.30
CA LYS A 62 10.81 7.32 8.57
C LYS A 62 10.72 5.83 8.34
N PHE A 63 9.99 5.41 7.30
CA PHE A 63 9.93 4.02 6.88
C PHE A 63 11.28 3.52 6.39
N GLN A 64 11.99 4.31 5.57
CA GLN A 64 13.33 3.96 5.08
C GLN A 64 14.29 3.66 6.24
N SER A 65 14.31 4.54 7.26
CA SER A 65 15.14 4.36 8.46
C SER A 65 14.85 3.02 9.16
N LEU A 66 13.57 2.62 9.23
CA LEU A 66 13.18 1.33 9.82
C LEU A 66 13.57 0.12 8.96
N ILE A 67 13.54 0.28 7.63
CA ILE A 67 13.86 -0.79 6.67
C ILE A 67 15.36 -1.06 6.61
N ILE A 68 16.20 -0.03 6.66
CA ILE A 68 17.66 -0.17 6.66
C ILE A 68 18.15 -0.96 7.89
N GLU A 69 17.44 -0.87 9.03
CA GLU A 69 17.73 -1.65 10.24
C GLU A 69 17.30 -3.14 10.14
N CYS A 70 16.55 -3.53 9.10
CA CYS A 70 16.08 -4.90 8.92
C CYS A 70 17.11 -5.76 8.17
N THR A 71 17.03 -7.08 8.31
CA THR A 71 17.87 -8.01 7.54
C THR A 71 17.58 -7.91 6.03
N ALA A 72 18.56 -8.21 5.17
CA ALA A 72 18.39 -8.14 3.72
C ALA A 72 17.22 -9.03 3.22
N ASP A 73 16.99 -10.18 3.85
CA ASP A 73 15.85 -11.05 3.55
C ASP A 73 14.51 -10.44 3.94
N ASP A 74 14.44 -9.76 5.09
CA ASP A 74 13.23 -9.05 5.50
C ASP A 74 12.94 -7.86 4.60
N GLN A 75 13.97 -7.10 4.21
CA GLN A 75 13.85 -6.00 3.24
C GLN A 75 13.28 -6.53 1.91
N LYS A 76 13.79 -7.65 1.38
CA LYS A 76 13.28 -8.31 0.16
C LYS A 76 11.81 -8.75 0.32
N LYS A 77 11.45 -9.35 1.45
CA LYS A 77 10.06 -9.78 1.73
C LYS A 77 9.10 -8.60 1.81
N ILE A 78 9.49 -7.53 2.49
CA ILE A 78 8.68 -6.32 2.63
C ILE A 78 8.47 -5.66 1.27
N ARG A 79 9.55 -5.52 0.46
CA ARG A 79 9.47 -4.98 -0.90
C ARG A 79 8.51 -5.78 -1.79
N ARG A 80 8.63 -7.12 -1.79
CA ARG A 80 7.71 -8.00 -2.55
C ARG A 80 6.25 -7.82 -2.12
N ARG A 81 6.00 -7.67 -0.81
CA ARG A 81 4.66 -7.49 -0.28
C ARG A 81 4.06 -6.12 -0.66
N LEU A 82 4.86 -5.06 -0.63
CA LEU A 82 4.43 -3.72 -1.08
C LEU A 82 4.12 -3.71 -2.58
N ALA A 83 4.95 -4.33 -3.41
CA ALA A 83 4.70 -4.46 -4.85
C ALA A 83 3.39 -5.23 -5.13
N HIS A 84 3.15 -6.32 -4.41
CA HIS A 84 1.91 -7.06 -4.51
C HIS A 84 0.69 -6.22 -4.09
N LEU A 85 0.76 -5.51 -2.96
CA LEU A 85 -0.32 -4.63 -2.50
C LEU A 85 -0.65 -3.55 -3.52
N LEU A 86 0.37 -2.93 -4.13
CA LEU A 86 0.17 -1.95 -5.20
C LEU A 86 -0.57 -2.56 -6.40
N SER A 87 -0.19 -3.74 -6.85
CA SER A 87 -0.88 -4.44 -7.95
C SER A 87 -2.35 -4.78 -7.62
N LEU A 88 -2.65 -5.09 -6.36
CA LEU A 88 -4.01 -5.38 -5.91
C LEU A 88 -4.88 -4.11 -5.94
N ILE A 89 -4.32 -2.97 -5.52
CA ILE A 89 -4.98 -1.67 -5.61
C ILE A 89 -5.31 -1.36 -7.07
N GLU A 90 -4.34 -1.47 -7.98
CA GLU A 90 -4.55 -1.19 -9.40
C GLU A 90 -5.57 -2.12 -10.07
N ARG A 91 -5.57 -3.41 -9.70
CA ARG A 91 -6.59 -4.36 -10.19
C ARG A 91 -7.97 -4.00 -9.67
N SER A 92 -8.09 -3.62 -8.39
CA SER A 92 -9.36 -3.23 -7.79
C SER A 92 -9.94 -1.99 -8.48
N GLU A 93 -9.11 -1.00 -8.82
CA GLU A 93 -9.51 0.19 -9.59
C GLU A 93 -10.05 -0.20 -10.98
N LYS A 94 -9.38 -1.12 -11.68
CA LYS A 94 -9.82 -1.61 -13.00
C LYS A 94 -11.14 -2.39 -12.93
N THR A 95 -11.30 -3.26 -11.93
CA THR A 95 -12.54 -4.04 -11.76
C THR A 95 -13.72 -3.13 -11.46
N VAL A 96 -13.53 -2.10 -10.62
CA VAL A 96 -14.57 -1.09 -10.36
C VAL A 96 -14.90 -0.33 -11.65
N ALA A 97 -13.91 0.11 -12.42
CA ALA A 97 -14.14 0.84 -13.67
C ALA A 97 -14.93 0.03 -14.72
N GLN A 98 -14.67 -1.28 -14.83
CA GLN A 98 -15.38 -2.18 -15.75
C GLN A 98 -16.85 -2.44 -15.37
N GLN A 99 -17.20 -2.32 -14.09
CA GLN A 99 -18.58 -2.52 -13.61
C GLN A 99 -19.51 -1.34 -13.97
N PHE A 100 -18.97 -0.19 -14.38
CA PHE A 100 -19.73 1.02 -14.71
C PHE A 100 -19.67 1.44 -16.19
N SER A 101 -18.94 0.71 -17.04
CA SER A 101 -18.88 0.97 -18.49
C SER A 101 -19.89 0.15 -19.31
N GLY A 102 -20.83 -0.53 -18.66
CA GLY A 102 -21.92 -1.26 -19.30
C GLY A 102 -23.26 -0.54 -19.09
N ASN A 103 -23.55 0.45 -19.93
CA ASN A 103 -24.90 0.92 -20.27
C ASN A 103 -24.84 1.59 -21.65
#